data_AF-A0A7Y5DXY2-F1
#
_entry.id   AF-A0A7Y5DXY2-F1
#
_cell.length_a   1.000
_cell.length_b   1.000
_cell.length_c   1.000
_cell.angle_alpha   90.00
_cell.angle_beta   90.00
_cell.angle_gamma   90.00
#
_symmetry.space_group_name_H-M   'P 1'
#
loop_
_entity.id
_entity.type
_entity.pdbx_description
1 polymer ?
#
loop_
_entity_poly.entity_id
_entity_poly.type
_entity_poly.pdbx_seq_one_letter_code
_entity_poly.pdbx_strand_id
1 'polypeptide(L)'
;MIKRVLVGLLIGLVVGAGVAAVLTQALGITFAGAGGALFAYLFAGLTGILTGLVAGKPIWSQNGKIEAGLKAFFGALLSMGLMLVLRKWVNINLDLSAIQAGVGPAGDLPIASLPVIAALLGGAFELDNTPEPEGEAAKGKDGAKVRVGATAGAKTAEPLEDEEEVEGKKKGRK
;
A
#
# COMPACT_ATOMS: atom_id res chain seq x y z
N MET A 1 19.90 1.56 10.14
CA MET A 1 19.19 2.38 9.13
C MET A 1 19.63 2.05 7.70
N ILE A 2 20.94 2.03 7.39
CA ILE A 2 21.46 1.66 6.06
C ILE A 2 20.93 0.31 5.57
N LYS A 3 20.94 -0.73 6.43
CA LYS A 3 20.39 -2.06 6.08
C LYS A 3 18.92 -1.99 5.61
N ARG A 4 18.09 -1.16 6.25
CA ARG A 4 16.67 -1.01 5.86
C ARG A 4 16.52 -0.35 4.51
N VAL A 5 17.29 0.73 4.27
CA VAL A 5 17.31 1.41 2.97
C VAL A 5 17.73 0.47 1.86
N LEU A 6 18.79 -0.34 2.07
CA LEU A 6 19.24 -1.32 1.08
C LEU A 6 18.19 -2.40 0.79
N VAL A 7 17.51 -2.91 1.83
CA VAL A 7 16.40 -3.86 1.66
C VAL A 7 15.26 -3.22 0.86
N GLY A 8 14.88 -1.98 1.18
CA GLY A 8 13.85 -1.25 0.45
C GLY A 8 14.20 -0.99 -1.00
N LEU A 9 15.43 -0.55 -1.26
CA LEU A 9 15.96 -0.38 -2.62
C LEU A 9 15.89 -1.69 -3.40
N LEU A 10 16.29 -2.81 -2.80
CA LEU A 10 16.26 -4.12 -3.45
C LEU A 10 14.83 -4.58 -3.74
N ILE A 11 13.92 -4.48 -2.77
CA ILE A 11 12.50 -4.84 -2.95
C ILE A 11 11.89 -3.99 -4.05
N GLY A 12 12.08 -2.67 -3.99
CA GLY A 12 11.60 -1.74 -5.00
C GLY A 12 12.16 -2.07 -6.39
N LEU A 13 13.46 -2.32 -6.49
CA LEU A 13 14.11 -2.69 -7.74
C LEU A 13 13.53 -3.97 -8.33
N VAL A 14 13.30 -5.00 -7.51
CA VAL A 14 12.69 -6.26 -7.95
C VAL A 14 11.26 -6.05 -8.42
N VAL A 15 10.45 -5.26 -7.70
CA VAL A 15 9.07 -4.94 -8.09
C VAL A 15 9.05 -4.18 -9.41
N GLY A 16 9.83 -3.11 -9.53
CA GLY A 16 9.88 -2.30 -10.75
C GLY A 16 10.46 -3.07 -11.95
N ALA A 17 11.47 -3.92 -11.75
CA ALA A 17 11.99 -4.81 -12.78
C ALA A 17 10.95 -5.84 -13.22
N GLY A 18 10.20 -6.42 -12.29
CA GLY A 18 9.11 -7.35 -12.60
C GLY A 18 8.02 -6.68 -13.45
N VAL A 19 7.55 -5.49 -13.05
CA VAL A 19 6.56 -4.73 -13.83
C VAL A 19 7.10 -4.38 -15.22
N ALA A 20 8.33 -3.87 -15.29
CA ALA A 20 8.93 -3.52 -16.57
C ALA A 20 9.13 -4.74 -17.50
N ALA A 21 9.52 -5.88 -16.95
CA ALA A 21 9.66 -7.13 -17.70
C ALA A 21 8.31 -7.60 -18.25
N VAL A 22 7.24 -7.55 -17.45
CA VAL A 22 5.89 -7.87 -17.93
C VAL A 22 5.47 -6.93 -19.07
N LEU A 23 5.68 -5.63 -18.92
CA LEU A 23 5.29 -4.67 -19.95
C LEU A 23 6.07 -4.87 -21.24
N THR A 24 7.38 -5.03 -21.16
CA THR A 24 8.26 -5.08 -22.33
C THR A 24 8.28 -6.46 -22.99
N GLN A 25 8.44 -7.53 -22.21
CA GLN A 25 8.64 -8.88 -22.73
C GLN A 25 7.32 -9.64 -22.94
N ALA A 26 6.32 -9.44 -22.09
CA ALA A 26 5.05 -10.17 -22.22
C ALA A 26 4.00 -9.40 -23.03
N LEU A 27 3.94 -8.08 -22.87
CA LEU A 27 2.89 -7.25 -23.50
C LEU A 27 3.40 -6.41 -24.69
N GLY A 28 4.71 -6.29 -24.89
CA GLY A 28 5.28 -5.46 -25.96
C GLY A 28 4.95 -3.97 -25.82
N ILE A 29 4.62 -3.50 -24.61
CA ILE A 29 4.24 -2.12 -24.35
C ILE A 29 5.50 -1.26 -24.21
N THR A 30 5.56 -0.20 -25.02
CA THR A 30 6.55 0.86 -24.93
C THR A 30 5.89 2.18 -24.51
N PHE A 31 6.67 3.09 -23.91
CA PHE A 31 6.21 4.44 -23.59
C PHE A 31 6.56 5.46 -24.68
N ALA A 32 7.16 5.01 -25.78
CA ALA A 32 7.40 5.83 -26.95
C ALA A 32 6.10 6.06 -27.77
N GLY A 33 6.04 7.19 -28.48
CA GLY A 33 4.99 7.48 -29.47
C GLY A 33 3.71 8.11 -28.92
N ALA A 34 2.73 8.30 -29.81
CA ALA A 34 1.44 8.91 -29.51
C ALA A 34 0.61 8.00 -28.59
N GLY A 35 0.45 8.38 -27.33
CA GLY A 35 -0.22 7.58 -26.28
C GLY A 35 0.74 6.90 -25.31
N GLY A 36 2.02 6.75 -25.66
CA GLY A 36 3.03 6.15 -24.80
C GLY A 36 3.26 6.92 -23.49
N ALA A 37 3.12 8.25 -23.54
CA ALA A 37 3.18 9.09 -22.36
C ALA A 37 2.09 8.74 -21.32
N LEU A 38 0.85 8.46 -21.75
CA LEU A 38 -0.22 8.07 -20.84
C LEU A 38 0.11 6.74 -20.16
N PHE A 39 0.58 5.75 -20.92
CA PHE A 39 1.04 4.48 -20.36
C PHE A 39 2.20 4.67 -19.38
N ALA A 40 3.15 5.56 -19.67
CA ALA A 40 4.25 5.87 -18.76
C ALA A 40 3.75 6.28 -17.38
N TYR A 41 2.80 7.23 -17.32
CA TYR A 41 2.25 7.70 -16.05
C TYR A 41 1.37 6.64 -15.37
N LEU A 42 0.51 5.95 -16.12
CA LEU A 42 -0.35 4.90 -15.56
C LEU A 42 0.46 3.76 -14.95
N PHE A 43 1.47 3.26 -15.66
CA PHE A 43 2.31 2.17 -15.19
C PHE A 43 3.34 2.62 -14.16
N ALA A 44 3.80 3.87 -14.18
CA ALA A 44 4.52 4.45 -13.06
C ALA A 44 3.65 4.41 -11.80
N GLY A 45 2.42 4.95 -11.89
CA GLY A 45 1.43 4.92 -10.80
C GLY A 45 1.20 3.52 -10.25
N LEU A 46 0.94 2.55 -11.13
CA LEU A 46 0.78 1.15 -10.76
C LEU A 46 2.03 0.58 -10.07
N THR A 47 3.22 0.88 -10.58
CA THR A 47 4.49 0.45 -9.98
C THR A 47 4.66 1.05 -8.57
N GLY A 48 4.28 2.32 -8.39
CA GLY A 48 4.27 2.97 -7.08
C GLY A 48 3.29 2.35 -6.10
N ILE A 49 2.09 1.99 -6.56
CA ILE A 49 1.09 1.24 -5.77
C ILE A 49 1.70 -0.09 -5.31
N LEU A 50 2.20 -0.89 -6.25
CA LEU A 50 2.77 -2.20 -5.95
C LEU A 50 3.95 -2.09 -4.99
N THR A 51 4.81 -1.10 -5.18
CA THR A 51 5.95 -0.85 -4.28
C THR A 51 5.46 -0.47 -2.88
N GLY A 52 4.45 0.39 -2.75
CA GLY A 52 3.88 0.79 -1.46
C GLY A 52 3.13 -0.32 -0.72
N LEU A 53 2.57 -1.29 -1.45
CA LEU A 53 1.93 -2.47 -0.87
C LEU A 53 2.93 -3.52 -0.39
N VAL A 54 4.11 -3.60 -1.02
CA VAL A 54 5.12 -4.62 -0.73
C VAL A 54 6.20 -4.12 0.23
N ALA A 55 6.57 -2.84 0.16
CA ALA A 55 7.59 -2.26 1.02
C ALA A 55 7.03 -1.89 2.41
N GLY A 56 7.74 -2.29 3.45
CA GLY A 56 7.42 -2.01 4.84
C GLY A 56 6.60 -3.12 5.51
N LYS A 57 5.57 -2.73 6.27
CA LYS A 57 4.72 -3.71 6.97
C LYS A 57 3.83 -4.45 5.98
N PRO A 58 3.69 -5.77 6.12
CA PRO A 58 2.83 -6.52 5.21
C PRO A 58 1.36 -6.12 5.33
N ILE A 59 0.66 -6.10 4.19
CA ILE A 59 -0.79 -5.80 4.10
C ILE A 59 -1.65 -6.77 4.93
N TRP A 60 -1.12 -7.95 5.26
CA TRP A 60 -1.81 -8.96 6.05
C TRP A 60 -1.68 -8.77 7.56
N SER A 61 -0.84 -7.85 8.03
CA SER A 61 -0.77 -7.50 9.45
C SER A 61 -1.95 -6.61 9.87
N GLN A 62 -2.45 -6.77 11.11
CA GLN A 62 -3.60 -5.99 11.58
C GLN A 62 -3.34 -4.47 11.55
N ASN A 63 -2.10 -4.06 11.87
CA ASN A 63 -1.70 -2.65 11.87
C ASN A 63 -1.17 -2.15 10.51
N GLY A 64 -0.81 -3.05 9.59
CA GLY A 64 -0.18 -2.66 8.32
C GLY A 64 -1.14 -2.31 7.18
N LYS A 65 -2.44 -2.58 7.32
CA LYS A 65 -3.42 -2.31 6.25
C LYS A 65 -3.53 -0.82 5.90
N ILE A 66 -3.61 0.04 6.92
CA ILE A 66 -3.74 1.49 6.74
C ILE A 66 -2.44 2.07 6.22
N GLU A 67 -1.30 1.64 6.79
CA GLU A 67 0.03 2.09 6.39
C GLU A 67 0.34 1.71 4.94
N ALA A 68 0.10 0.45 4.55
CA ALA A 68 0.31 0.00 3.18
C ALA A 68 -0.65 0.67 2.20
N GLY A 69 -1.90 0.93 2.59
CA GLY A 69 -2.84 1.69 1.78
C GLY A 69 -2.38 3.13 1.52
N LEU A 70 -1.88 3.80 2.57
CA LEU A 70 -1.35 5.16 2.48
C LEU A 70 -0.08 5.21 1.60
N LYS A 71 0.85 4.25 1.81
CA LYS A 71 2.06 4.09 1.00
C LYS A 71 1.74 3.78 -0.45
N ALA A 72 0.72 2.97 -0.72
CA ALA A 72 0.28 2.68 -2.08
C ALA A 72 -0.28 3.92 -2.78
N PHE A 73 -1.13 4.70 -2.08
CA PHE A 73 -1.70 5.93 -2.62
C PHE A 73 -0.62 6.98 -2.93
N PHE A 74 0.24 7.29 -1.95
CA PHE A 74 1.34 8.23 -2.18
C PHE A 74 2.39 7.68 -3.13
N GLY A 75 2.63 6.36 -3.12
CA GLY A 75 3.48 5.68 -4.09
C GLY A 75 2.99 5.92 -5.52
N ALA A 76 1.69 5.84 -5.76
CA ALA A 76 1.10 6.16 -7.07
C ALA A 76 1.39 7.61 -7.49
N LEU A 77 1.13 8.58 -6.60
CA LEU A 77 1.34 10.00 -6.89
C LEU A 77 2.83 10.34 -7.10
N LEU A 78 3.69 9.85 -6.22
CA LEU A 78 5.13 10.09 -6.27
C LEU A 78 5.76 9.43 -7.49
N SER A 79 5.36 8.20 -7.84
CA SER A 79 5.86 7.53 -9.06
C SER A 79 5.45 8.26 -10.33
N MET A 80 4.21 8.74 -10.44
CA MET A 80 3.79 9.59 -11.55
C MET A 80 4.60 10.89 -11.63
N GLY A 81 4.85 11.53 -10.49
CA GLY A 81 5.71 12.71 -10.39
C GLY A 81 7.16 12.44 -10.78
N LEU A 82 7.74 11.32 -10.32
CA LEU A 82 9.09 10.90 -10.70
C LEU A 82 9.19 10.55 -12.19
N MET A 83 8.16 9.96 -12.77
CA MET A 83 8.09 9.73 -14.22
C MET A 83 8.04 11.05 -14.99
N LEU A 84 7.27 12.04 -14.52
CA LEU A 84 7.30 13.38 -15.09
C LEU A 84 8.71 13.96 -15.01
N VAL A 85 9.40 13.75 -13.88
CA VAL A 85 10.76 14.24 -13.70
C VAL A 85 11.73 13.61 -14.70
N LEU A 86 11.71 12.29 -14.82
CA LEU A 86 12.54 11.54 -15.77
C LEU A 86 12.30 12.01 -17.20
N ARG A 87 11.03 12.11 -17.63
CA ARG A 87 10.69 12.47 -19.01
C ARG A 87 10.99 13.92 -19.36
N LYS A 88 10.93 14.84 -18.38
CA LYS A 88 11.09 16.27 -18.63
C LYS A 88 12.53 16.76 -18.46
N TRP A 89 13.28 16.18 -17.53
CA TRP A 89 14.63 16.67 -17.19
C TRP A 89 15.74 15.67 -17.43
N VAL A 90 15.45 14.37 -17.52
CA VAL A 90 16.49 13.34 -17.72
C VAL A 90 16.58 12.95 -19.20
N ASN A 91 17.46 13.65 -19.91
CA ASN A 91 17.69 13.51 -21.36
C ASN A 91 18.79 12.49 -21.68
N ILE A 92 18.78 11.33 -21.02
CA ILE A 92 19.74 10.24 -21.28
C ILE A 92 19.11 9.30 -22.30
N ASN A 93 19.73 9.15 -23.47
CA ASN A 93 19.33 8.16 -24.46
C ASN A 93 20.04 6.84 -24.16
N LEU A 94 19.26 5.75 -24.12
CA LEU A 94 19.75 4.40 -23.88
C LEU A 94 19.43 3.53 -25.09
N ASP A 95 20.39 2.69 -25.45
CA ASP A 95 20.19 1.61 -26.40
C ASP A 95 20.15 0.28 -25.65
N LEU A 96 18.97 -0.31 -25.57
CA LEU A 96 18.70 -1.59 -24.92
C LEU A 96 18.22 -2.63 -25.95
N SER A 97 18.58 -2.44 -27.21
CA SER A 97 18.24 -3.37 -28.30
C SER A 97 18.79 -4.77 -28.06
N ALA A 98 19.93 -4.88 -27.38
CA ALA A 98 20.56 -6.15 -27.03
C ALA A 98 19.66 -7.06 -26.17
N ILE A 99 18.70 -6.48 -25.43
CA ILE A 99 17.73 -7.20 -24.60
C ILE A 99 16.29 -7.01 -25.10
N GLN A 100 16.12 -6.58 -26.36
CA GLN A 100 14.82 -6.31 -26.98
C GLN A 100 13.96 -5.27 -26.23
N ALA A 101 14.56 -4.39 -25.44
CA ALA A 101 13.83 -3.38 -24.67
C ALA A 101 13.74 -2.02 -25.36
N GLY A 102 14.23 -1.91 -26.61
CA GLY A 102 14.12 -0.73 -27.45
C GLY A 102 15.25 0.29 -27.26
N VAL A 103 15.12 1.41 -27.98
CA VAL A 103 16.06 2.54 -27.98
C VAL A 103 15.28 3.83 -27.76
N GLY A 104 15.79 4.70 -26.90
CA GLY A 104 15.20 6.01 -26.69
C GLY A 104 15.59 6.66 -25.36
N PRO A 105 14.95 7.79 -25.02
CA PRO A 105 15.13 8.43 -23.73
C PRO A 105 14.80 7.47 -22.57
N ALA A 106 15.54 7.56 -21.47
CA ALA A 106 15.34 6.70 -20.31
C ALA A 106 13.89 6.73 -19.77
N GLY A 107 13.20 7.88 -19.88
CA GLY A 107 11.80 8.05 -19.51
C GLY A 107 10.77 7.43 -20.48
N ASP A 108 11.20 6.99 -21.67
CA ASP A 108 10.38 6.28 -22.66
C ASP A 108 10.56 4.76 -22.61
N LEU A 109 11.55 4.29 -21.85
CA LEU A 109 11.85 2.86 -21.72
C LEU A 109 11.36 2.37 -20.35
N PRO A 110 10.35 1.48 -20.28
CA PRO A 110 9.84 0.97 -19.01
C PRO A 110 10.93 0.29 -18.18
N ILE A 111 11.85 -0.43 -18.83
CA ILE A 111 12.95 -1.16 -18.19
C ILE A 111 14.01 -0.26 -17.58
N ALA A 112 14.13 0.99 -18.06
CA ALA A 112 15.09 1.95 -17.52
C ALA A 112 14.46 2.80 -16.40
N SER A 113 13.18 3.16 -16.56
CA SER A 113 12.50 4.11 -15.67
C SER A 113 11.84 3.45 -14.45
N LEU A 114 11.04 2.40 -14.65
CA LEU A 114 10.23 1.81 -13.57
C LEU A 114 11.07 1.18 -12.45
N PRO A 115 12.16 0.43 -12.72
CA PRO A 115 12.99 -0.12 -11.64
C PRO A 115 13.64 0.97 -10.78
N VAL A 116 14.08 2.07 -11.38
CA VAL A 116 14.70 3.18 -10.67
C VAL A 116 13.68 3.90 -9.79
N ILE A 117 12.49 4.20 -10.33
CA ILE A 117 11.39 4.81 -9.56
C ILE A 117 11.01 3.91 -8.38
N ALA A 118 10.80 2.62 -8.64
CA ALA A 118 10.39 1.65 -7.63
C ALA A 118 11.46 1.47 -6.54
N ALA A 119 12.75 1.38 -6.92
CA ALA A 119 13.85 1.30 -5.97
C ALA A 119 13.85 2.51 -5.03
N LEU A 120 13.78 3.74 -5.57
CA LEU A 120 13.75 4.97 -4.77
C LEU A 120 12.58 4.97 -3.79
N LEU A 121 11.38 4.60 -4.24
CA LEU A 121 10.19 4.51 -3.39
C LEU A 121 10.31 3.41 -2.34
N GLY A 122 10.79 2.22 -2.70
CA GLY A 122 10.99 1.12 -1.77
C GLY A 122 11.99 1.48 -0.67
N GLY A 123 13.09 2.16 -1.03
CA GLY A 123 14.06 2.70 -0.07
C GLY A 123 13.42 3.72 0.89
N ALA A 124 12.59 4.62 0.38
CA ALA A 124 11.88 5.61 1.19
C ALA A 124 10.83 4.96 2.13
N PHE A 125 10.06 3.99 1.64
CA PHE A 125 9.01 3.33 2.42
C PHE A 125 9.55 2.41 3.52
N GLU A 126 10.68 1.75 3.29
CA GLU A 126 11.39 0.99 4.33
C GLU A 126 12.07 1.90 5.37
N LEU A 127 12.51 3.08 4.94
CA LEU A 127 13.09 4.07 5.85
C LEU A 127 12.03 4.66 6.79
N ASP A 128 10.83 4.93 6.25
CA ASP A 128 9.67 5.47 6.98
C ASP A 128 8.98 4.42 7.88
N ASN A 129 9.38 3.15 7.80
CA ASN A 129 8.74 2.10 8.56
C ASN A 129 9.15 2.14 10.05
N THR A 130 8.17 2.30 10.93
CA THR A 130 8.39 2.29 12.39
C THR A 130 8.61 0.87 12.88
N PRO A 131 9.73 0.57 13.60
CA PRO A 131 9.89 -0.72 14.25
C PRO A 131 8.74 -0.95 15.23
N GLU A 132 8.18 -2.15 15.22
CA GLU A 132 7.43 -2.59 16.39
C GLU A 132 8.42 -2.76 17.54
N PRO A 133 8.06 -2.38 18.78
CA PRO A 133 8.93 -2.60 19.92
C PRO A 133 9.26 -4.09 20.03
N GLU A 134 10.53 -4.44 19.88
CA GLU A 134 11.03 -5.80 20.07
C GLU A 134 10.80 -6.18 21.55
N GLY A 135 9.71 -6.88 21.84
CA GLY A 135 9.36 -7.25 23.22
C GLY A 135 8.01 -7.91 23.43
N GLU A 136 7.02 -7.70 22.56
CA GLU A 136 5.76 -8.45 22.64
C GLU A 136 5.83 -9.71 21.77
N ALA A 137 6.69 -10.63 22.19
CA ALA A 137 6.43 -12.04 21.97
C ALA A 137 5.00 -12.32 22.46
N ALA A 138 4.20 -12.95 21.61
CA ALA A 138 2.84 -13.39 21.87
C ALA A 138 2.65 -13.87 23.32
N LYS A 139 2.22 -12.99 24.22
CA LYS A 139 1.59 -13.39 25.48
C LYS A 139 0.18 -13.82 25.13
N GLY A 140 -0.08 -15.11 25.38
CA GLY A 140 -1.22 -15.86 24.93
C GLY A 140 -2.54 -15.13 25.03
N LYS A 141 -3.32 -15.21 23.95
CA LYS A 141 -4.78 -15.26 24.05
C LYS A 141 -5.16 -16.56 24.76
N ASP A 142 -5.09 -16.57 26.08
CA ASP A 142 -5.88 -17.48 26.88
C ASP A 142 -6.73 -16.67 27.87
N GLY A 143 -8.04 -16.72 27.61
CA GLY A 143 -9.08 -16.65 28.63
C GLY A 143 -9.20 -15.40 29.49
N ALA A 144 -10.04 -14.45 29.07
CA ALA A 144 -10.94 -13.77 30.00
C ALA A 144 -12.12 -13.16 29.24
N LYS A 145 -13.08 -14.00 28.84
CA LYS A 145 -14.46 -13.56 28.58
C LYS A 145 -15.03 -13.11 29.93
N VAL A 146 -14.91 -11.82 30.26
CA VAL A 146 -15.62 -11.23 31.40
C VAL A 146 -17.11 -11.23 31.04
N ARG A 147 -17.81 -12.26 31.54
CA ARG A 147 -19.27 -12.29 31.58
C ARG A 147 -19.70 -11.26 32.63
N VAL A 148 -20.36 -10.19 32.19
CA VAL A 148 -21.07 -9.28 33.10
C VAL A 148 -22.20 -10.08 33.73
N GLY A 149 -22.11 -10.29 35.04
CA GLY A 149 -22.97 -11.19 35.79
C GLY A 149 -24.41 -10.72 35.84
N ALA A 150 -25.34 -11.61 35.49
CA ALA A 150 -26.72 -11.57 35.92
C ALA A 150 -26.81 -12.19 37.32
N THR A 151 -27.05 -11.34 38.31
CA THR A 151 -27.94 -11.51 39.48
C THR A 151 -27.98 -12.84 40.25
N ALA A 152 -27.50 -12.79 41.50
CA ALA A 152 -28.17 -13.27 42.74
C ALA A 152 -27.21 -13.06 43.93
N GLY A 153 -27.49 -12.40 45.04
CA GLY A 153 -28.64 -11.65 45.55
C GLY A 153 -28.34 -11.33 47.02
N ALA A 154 -28.63 -10.12 47.50
CA ALA A 154 -28.81 -9.82 48.92
C ALA A 154 -29.54 -8.47 49.07
N LYS A 155 -30.53 -8.47 49.95
CA LYS A 155 -31.62 -7.49 50.13
C LYS A 155 -31.19 -6.23 50.88
N THR A 156 -31.65 -5.07 50.38
CA THR A 156 -32.10 -3.87 51.13
C THR A 156 -32.75 -2.93 50.10
N ALA A 157 -34.08 -2.95 49.92
CA ALA A 157 -35.08 -2.13 50.62
C ALA A 157 -34.90 -0.60 50.39
N GLU A 158 -35.57 -0.07 49.36
CA GLU A 158 -36.53 1.08 49.40
C GLU A 158 -36.73 1.69 47.99
N PRO A 159 -37.92 2.23 47.68
CA PRO A 159 -38.50 2.27 46.34
C PRO A 159 -38.24 3.60 45.61
N LEU A 160 -38.07 3.55 44.30
CA LEU A 160 -38.20 4.73 43.44
C LEU A 160 -39.21 4.46 42.35
N GLU A 161 -40.11 5.42 42.26
CA GLU A 161 -41.43 5.40 41.67
C GLU A 161 -41.43 5.32 40.14
N ASP A 162 -42.60 4.89 39.68
CA ASP A 162 -43.09 4.79 38.32
C ASP A 162 -42.87 6.06 37.47
N GLU A 163 -42.65 5.89 36.17
CA GLU A 163 -43.60 6.34 35.13
C GLU A 163 -43.02 6.03 33.72
N GLU A 164 -43.48 4.92 33.14
CA GLU A 164 -43.52 4.71 31.69
C GLU A 164 -44.73 5.46 31.12
N GLU A 165 -44.51 6.33 30.13
CA GLU A 165 -45.57 6.71 29.20
C GLU A 165 -45.01 6.91 27.78
N VAL A 166 -45.19 5.90 26.92
CA VAL A 166 -45.23 6.11 25.47
C VAL A 166 -46.43 5.35 24.90
N GLU A 167 -47.57 6.04 24.84
CA GLU A 167 -48.75 5.61 24.10
C GLU A 167 -48.49 5.59 22.59
N GLY A 168 -48.86 4.49 21.94
CA GLY A 168 -48.93 4.35 20.48
C GLY A 168 -49.97 3.30 20.08
N LYS A 169 -51.25 3.69 20.12
CA LYS A 169 -52.45 2.88 19.85
C LYS A 169 -52.47 2.15 18.49
N LYS A 170 -52.85 0.86 18.54
CA LYS A 170 -53.93 0.12 17.78
C LYS A 170 -53.90 0.19 16.24
N LYS A 171 -54.12 -0.88 15.45
CA LYS A 171 -55.12 -1.98 15.54
C LYS A 171 -54.84 -2.98 14.39
N GLY A 172 -54.77 -4.29 14.63
CA GLY A 172 -55.77 -5.29 14.19
C GLY A 172 -55.28 -6.16 13.01
N ARG A 173 -54.91 -7.44 13.20
CA ARG A 173 -55.75 -8.67 13.02
C ARG A 173 -56.53 -8.65 11.69
N LYS A 174 -56.38 -9.60 10.77
CA LYS A 174 -56.26 -11.07 10.87
C LYS A 174 -55.49 -11.61 9.68
#